data_AF-S9S7Z0-F1
#
_entry.id   AF-S9S7Z0-F1
#
_cell.length_a   1.000
_cell.length_b   1.000
_cell.length_c   1.000
_cell.angle_alpha   90.00
_cell.angle_beta   90.00
_cell.angle_gamma   90.00
#
_symmetry.space_group_name_H-M   'P 1'
#
loop_
_entity.id
_entity.type
_entity.pdbx_description
1 polymer ?
#
loop_
_entity_poly.entity_id
_entity_poly.type
_entity_poly.pdbx_seq_one_letter_code
_entity_poly.pdbx_strand_id
1 'polypeptide(L)' 'KVSASIGIALGGEGASAAALLKEADTAMYAVKRAGKHGFRINGLD' A
#
# COMPACT_ATOMS: atom_id res chain seq x y z
N LYS A 1 -2.12 -22.31 -8.04
CA LYS A 1 -1.05 -21.29 -7.88
C LYS A 1 -1.58 -20.18 -7.00
N VAL A 2 -0.88 -19.79 -5.94
CA VAL A 2 -1.29 -18.71 -5.02
C VAL A 2 -0.45 -17.46 -5.33
N SER A 3 -1.04 -16.27 -5.17
CA SER A 3 -0.36 -15.00 -5.39
C SER A 3 -0.81 -13.94 -4.38
N ALA A 4 -0.04 -12.86 -4.29
CA ALA A 4 -0.30 -11.76 -3.37
C ALA A 4 -0.50 -10.43 -4.12
N SER A 5 -1.11 -9.48 -3.42
CA SER A 5 -1.14 -8.08 -3.82
C SER A 5 -0.68 -7.30 -2.60
N ILE A 6 0.37 -6.50 -2.76
CA ILE A 6 1.10 -5.90 -1.64
C ILE A 6 1.00 -4.38 -1.78
N GLY A 7 0.62 -3.70 -0.71
CA GLY A 7 0.69 -2.25 -0.63
C GLY A 7 1.75 -1.84 0.39
N ILE A 8 2.56 -0.85 0.03
CA ILE A 8 3.66 -0.35 0.85
C ILE A 8 3.43 1.15 1.03
N ALA A 9 3.42 1.62 2.27
CA ALA A 9 3.41 3.04 2.58
C ALA A 9 4.79 3.50 3.05
N LEU A 10 5.25 4.64 2.54
CA LEU A 10 6.42 5.34 3.05
C LEU A 10 5.96 6.52 3.90
N GLY A 11 6.43 6.57 5.14
CA GLY A 11 6.15 7.64 6.09
C GLY A 11 7.37 8.48 6.41
N GLY A 12 7.15 9.78 6.58
CA GLY A 12 8.11 10.71 7.19
C GLY A 12 7.99 10.77 8.71
N GLU A 13 8.81 11.64 9.32
CA GLU A 13 8.74 11.92 10.76
C GLU A 13 7.37 12.48 11.14
N GLY A 14 6.81 12.03 12.26
CA GLY A 14 5.47 12.42 12.72
C GLY A 14 4.30 11.73 12.01
N ALA A 15 4.55 10.87 11.02
CA ALA A 15 3.49 10.09 10.38
C ALA A 15 2.80 9.16 11.39
N SER A 16 1.47 9.26 11.48
CA SER A 16 0.70 8.38 12.36
C SER A 16 0.59 6.96 11.79
N ALA A 17 0.56 5.97 12.67
CA ALA A 17 0.33 4.57 12.27
C ALA A 17 -0.98 4.40 11.47
N ALA A 18 -2.04 5.13 11.85
CA ALA A 18 -3.32 5.09 11.14
C ALA A 18 -3.20 5.62 9.71
N ALA A 19 -2.45 6.71 9.49
CA ALA A 19 -2.20 7.23 8.14
C ALA A 19 -1.41 6.23 7.28
N LEU A 20 -0.36 5.63 7.85
CA LEU A 20 0.46 4.64 7.14
C LEU A 20 -0.33 3.38 6.76
N LEU A 21 -1.16 2.88 7.67
CA LEU A 21 -2.00 1.71 7.40
C LEU A 21 -3.03 2.00 6.31
N LYS A 22 -3.71 3.15 6.37
CA LYS A 22 -4.64 3.58 5.34
C LYS A 22 -3.97 3.67 3.97
N GLU A 23 -2.75 4.19 3.93
CA GLU A 23 -2.04 4.38 2.67
C GLU A 23 -1.51 3.06 2.08
N ALA A 24 -1.02 2.16 2.94
CA ALA A 24 -0.63 0.82 2.54
C ALA A 24 -1.85 0.02 2.02
N ASP A 25 -3.01 0.12 2.67
CA ASP A 25 -4.24 -0.53 2.21
C ASP A 25 -4.70 0.05 0.86
N THR A 26 -4.62 1.37 0.69
CA THR A 26 -4.93 2.04 -0.58
C THR A 26 -4.03 1.56 -1.71
N ALA A 27 -2.72 1.47 -1.48
CA ALA A 27 -1.76 0.94 -2.44
C ALA A 27 -2.07 -0.53 -2.80
N MET A 28 -2.39 -1.36 -1.80
CA MET A 28 -2.74 -2.76 -2.01
C MET A 28 -4.01 -2.91 -2.86
N TYR A 29 -5.05 -2.14 -2.55
CA TYR A 29 -6.31 -2.17 -3.30
C TYR A 29 -6.13 -1.74 -4.75
N ALA A 30 -5.23 -0.78 -5.01
CA ALA A 30 -4.91 -0.41 -6.37
C ALA A 30 -4.28 -1.57 -7.16
N VAL A 31 -3.38 -2.35 -6.54
CA VAL A 31 -2.83 -3.58 -7.13
C VAL A 31 -3.94 -4.62 -7.37
N LYS A 32 -4.86 -4.80 -6.41
CA LYS A 32 -6.00 -5.72 -6.57
C LYS A 32 -6.84 -5.35 -7.79
N ARG A 33 -7.11 -4.06 -7.98
CA ARG A 33 -7.90 -3.53 -9.11
C ARG A 33 -7.17 -3.61 -10.45
N ALA A 34 -5.84 -3.54 -10.45
CA ALA A 34 -5.01 -3.62 -11.64
C ALA A 34 -4.74 -5.06 -12.15
N GLY A 35 -5.37 -6.08 -11.56
CA GLY A 35 -5.19 -7.49 -11.97
C GLY A 35 -4.52 -8.40 -10.93
N LYS A 36 -4.24 -7.89 -9.72
CA LYS A 36 -3.59 -8.62 -8.61
C LYS A 36 -2.12 -8.94 -8.94
N HIS A 37 -1.47 -9.83 -8.17
CA HIS A 37 -0.13 -10.36 -8.46
C HIS A 37 0.99 -9.30 -8.56
N GLY A 38 1.09 -8.39 -7.60
CA GLY A 38 2.10 -7.32 -7.67
C GLY A 38 2.22 -6.52 -6.39
N PHE A 39 2.93 -5.40 -6.47
CA PHE A 39 3.07 -4.44 -5.39
C PHE A 39 2.93 -2.99 -5.88
N ARG A 40 2.61 -2.09 -4.95
CA ARG A 40 2.63 -0.64 -5.17
C ARG A 40 3.14 0.07 -3.92
N ILE A 41 3.85 1.18 -4.14
CA ILE A 41 4.34 2.07 -3.10
C ILE A 41 3.56 3.38 -3.19
N ASN A 42 3.08 3.87 -2.05
CA ASN A 42 2.50 5.19 -1.89
C ASN A 42 3.30 5.96 -0.82
N GLY A 43 3.48 7.27 -1.00
CA GLY A 43 4.14 8.16 -0.05
C GLY A 43 3.13 9.08 0.63
N LEU A 44 3.38 9.41 1.90
CA LEU A 44 2.78 10.54 2.58
C LEU A 44 3.80 11.69 2.52
N ASP A 45 3.43 12.78 1.87
CA ASP A 45 4.24 14.02 1.80
C ASP A 45 4.37 14.70 3.17
#